data_AF-A0A809R775-F1
#
_entry.id   AF-A0A809R775-F1
#
_cell.length_a   1.000
_cell.length_b   1.000
_cell.length_c   1.000
_cell.angle_alpha   90.00
_cell.angle_beta   90.00
_cell.angle_gamma   90.00
#
_symmetry.space_group_name_H-M   'P 1'
#
loop_
_entity.id
_entity.type
_entity.pdbx_description
1 polymer ?
#
loop_
_entity_poly.entity_id
_entity_poly.type
_entity_poly.pdbx_seq_one_letter_code
_entity_poly.pdbx_strand_id
1 'polypeptide(L)' 'MVYVTVQSNESIDAALKRFNLKLQQSGILRDLKEHSAYEKPSEKRRRAKRRRQLRQ' A
#
# COMPACT_ATOMS: atom_id res chain seq x y z
N MET A 1 4.81 8.49 6.26
CA MET A 1 5.71 7.63 7.07
C MET A 1 4.86 6.69 7.90
N VAL A 2 5.23 5.41 7.97
CA VAL A 2 4.50 4.38 8.72
C VAL A 2 5.31 4.01 9.96
N TYR A 3 4.71 4.10 11.14
CA TYR A 3 5.31 3.65 12.39
C TYR A 3 4.27 2.92 13.26
N VAL A 4 4.76 2.00 14.08
CA VAL A 4 3.98 1.26 15.07
C VAL A 4 4.70 1.34 16.41
N THR A 5 3.99 1.80 17.43
CA THR A 5 4.48 1.78 18.81
C THR A 5 4.24 0.39 19.38
N VAL A 6 5.31 -0.25 19.83
CA VAL A 6 5.26 -1.57 20.49
C VAL A 6 4.94 -1.34 21.96
N GLN A 7 3.96 -2.06 22.50
CA GLN A 7 3.64 -2.03 23.92
C GLN A 7 4.44 -3.09 24.68
N SER A 8 4.73 -2.86 25.96
CA SER A 8 5.61 -3.70 26.79
C SER A 8 5.15 -5.15 26.95
N ASN A 9 3.87 -5.45 26.71
CA ASN A 9 3.27 -6.78 26.87
C ASN A 9 2.92 -7.45 25.52
N GLU A 10 3.49 -6.96 24.42
CA GLU A 10 3.20 -7.45 23.08
C GLU A 10 4.38 -8.24 22.50
N SER A 11 4.07 -9.35 21.83
CA SER A 11 5.08 -10.08 21.04
C SER A 11 5.51 -9.26 19.81
N ILE A 12 6.80 -9.30 19.49
CA ILE A 12 7.40 -8.66 18.30
C ILE A 12 6.63 -9.05 17.03
N ASP A 13 6.16 -10.29 16.94
CA ASP A 13 5.45 -10.81 15.78
C ASP A 13 4.08 -10.13 15.57
N ALA A 14 3.38 -9.80 16.65
CA ALA A 14 2.13 -9.06 16.59
C ALA A 14 2.35 -7.60 16.16
N ALA A 15 3.42 -6.97 16.62
CA ALA A 15 3.80 -5.64 16.17
C ALA A 15 4.17 -5.62 14.67
N LEU A 16 4.90 -6.62 14.18
CA LEU A 16 5.23 -6.78 12.77
C LEU A 16 3.98 -6.97 11.91
N LYS A 17 3.01 -7.76 12.37
CA LYS A 17 1.74 -7.95 11.65
C LYS A 17 0.97 -6.63 11.52
N ARG A 18 0.90 -5.83 12.59
CA ARG A 18 0.26 -4.49 12.55
C ARG A 18 1.02 -3.53 11.65
N PHE A 19 2.34 -3.58 11.65
CA PHE A 19 3.18 -2.78 10.77
C PHE A 19 2.92 -3.13 9.30
N ASN A 20 2.93 -4.42 8.95
CA ASN A 20 2.64 -4.88 7.60
C ASN A 20 1.24 -4.47 7.13
N LEU A 21 0.24 -4.54 8.02
CA LEU A 21 -1.12 -4.07 7.72
C LEU A 21 -1.15 -2.56 7.45
N LYS A 22 -0.51 -1.75 8.31
CA LYS A 22 -0.40 -0.30 8.09
C LYS A 22 0.38 0.03 6.82
N LEU A 23 1.44 -0.72 6.51
CA LEU A 23 2.23 -0.55 5.29
C LEU A 23 1.37 -0.81 4.04
N GLN A 24 0.57 -1.88 4.04
CA GLN A 24 -0.37 -2.20 2.96
C GLN A 24 -1.44 -1.11 2.80
N GLN A 25 -2.02 -0.65 3.91
CA GLN A 25 -3.02 0.44 3.89
C GLN A 25 -2.44 1.76 3.41
N SER A 26 -1.18 2.07 3.76
CA SER A 26 -0.53 3.32 3.38
C SER A 26 -0.34 3.47 1.87
N GLY A 27 -0.39 2.37 1.11
CA GLY A 27 -0.27 2.41 -0.35
C GLY A 27 1.13 2.75 -0.86
N ILE A 28 2.12 2.97 0.01
CA ILE A 28 3.49 3.39 -0.36
C ILE A 28 4.11 2.46 -1.40
N LEU A 29 3.94 1.14 -1.23
CA LEU A 29 4.45 0.16 -2.20
C LEU A 29 3.78 0.27 -3.57
N ARG A 30 2.50 0.63 -3.60
CA ARG A 30 1.74 0.82 -4.84
C ARG A 30 2.19 2.09 -5.54
N ASP A 31 2.38 3.17 -4.79
CA ASP A 31 2.84 4.44 -5.33
C ASP A 31 4.26 4.31 -5.88
N LEU A 32 5.15 3.60 -5.18
CA LEU A 32 6.50 3.33 -5.66
C LEU A 32 6.50 2.56 -6.99
N LYS A 33 5.60 1.57 -7.14
CA LYS A 33 5.42 0.84 -8.40
C LYS A 33 4.79 1.69 -9.51
N GLU A 34 3.93 2.64 -9.17
CA GLU A 34 3.31 3.53 -10.15
C GLU A 34 4.27 4.63 -10.64
N HIS A 35 5.26 5.01 -9.82
CA HIS A 35 6.26 6.02 -10.16
C HIS A 35 7.60 5.44 -10.63
N SER A 36 7.79 4.11 -10.63
CA SER A 36 9.06 3.50 -11.05
C SER A 36 9.35 3.66 -12.55
N ALA A 37 8.34 3.92 -13.37
CA ALA A 37 8.47 4.18 -14.79
C ALA A 37 7.44 5.21 -15.26
N TYR A 38 7.77 5.96 -16.31
CA TYR A 38 6.80 6.85 -16.94
C TYR A 38 5.65 6.06 -17.56
N GLU A 39 4.43 6.34 -17.11
CA GLU A 39 3.21 5.84 -17.72
C GLU A 39 2.49 6.99 -18.44
N LYS A 40 2.13 6.76 -19.71
CA LYS A 40 1.32 7.71 -20.48
C LYS A 40 -0.02 7.98 -19.77
N PRO A 41 -0.56 9.21 -19.83
CA PRO A 41 -1.81 9.55 -19.15
C PRO A 41 -3.02 8.73 -19.61
N SER A 42 -3.03 8.23 -20.85
CA SER A 42 -4.06 7.30 -21.35
C SER A 42 -4.02 5.95 -20.62
N GLU A 43 -2.84 5.39 -20.43
CA GLU A 43 -2.62 4.11 -19.75
C GLU A 43 -2.99 4.18 -18.27
N LYS A 44 -2.62 5.28 -17.60
CA LYS A 44 -3.01 5.54 -16.21
C LYS A 44 -4.53 5.57 -16.04
N ARG A 45 -5.25 6.27 -16.94
CA ARG A 45 -6.73 6.30 -16.95
C ARG A 45 -7.34 4.92 -17.20
N ARG A 46 -6.78 4.15 -18.15
CA ARG A 46 -7.23 2.78 -18.46
C ARG A 46 -7.03 1.83 -17.28
N ARG A 47 -5.89 1.92 -16.59
CA ARG A 47 -5.60 1.14 -15.37
C ARG A 47 -6.58 1.49 -14.24
N ALA A 48 -6.86 2.77 -14.02
CA ALA A 48 -7.81 3.22 -13.01
C ALA A 48 -9.24 2.70 -13.27
N LYS A 49 -9.71 2.74 -14.53
CA LYS A 49 -11.03 2.20 -14.92
C LYS A 49 -11.12 0.69 -14.67
N ARG A 50 -10.10 -0.08 -15.06
CA ARG A 50 -10.05 -1.53 -14.78
C ARG A 50 -10.09 -1.85 -13.29
N ARG A 51 -9.31 -1.13 -12.47
CA ARG A 51 -9.33 -1.31 -11.01
C ARG A 51 -10.69 -1.00 -10.39
N ARG A 52 -11.44 -0.03 -10.93
CA ARG A 52 -12.79 0.28 -10.46
C ARG A 52 -13.80 -0.82 -10.81
N GLN A 53 -13.69 -1.42 -12.00
CA GLN A 53 -14.56 -2.52 -12.42
C GLN A 53 -14.37 -3.77 -11.57
N LEU A 54 -13.12 -4.10 -11.22
CA LEU A 54 -12.78 -5.26 -10.37
C LEU A 54 -13.22 -5.13 -8.90
N ARG A 55 -13.64 -3.94 -8.46
CA ARG A 55 -14.07 -3.67 -7.07
C ARG A 55 -15.60 -3.63 -6.92
N GLN A 56 -16.35 -3.64 -8.03
CA GLN A 56 -17.79 -3.84 -8.03
C GLN A 56 -18.07 -5.34 -7.99
#